data_AF-A0A2T7Q8L5-F1
#
_entry.id   AF-A0A2T7Q8L5-F1
#
_cell.length_a   1.000
_cell.length_b   1.000
_cell.length_c   1.000
_cell.angle_alpha   90.00
_cell.angle_beta   90.00
_cell.angle_gamma   90.00
#
_symmetry.space_group_name_H-M   'P 1'
#
loop_
_entity.id
_entity.type
_entity.pdbx_description
1 polymer ?
#
loop_
_entity_poly.entity_id
_entity_poly.type
_entity_poly.pdbx_seq_one_letter_code
_entity_poly.pdbx_strand_id
1 'polypeptide(L)'
;MLWNQLFKFNKTNRAWHLPVVAGICIGIPILLGLYFDNLAAGKTASIGALVILYIQSDKLINRMMVLMVCGFGFIFSYTIGLIFSQSFWLSPLILALYTFGLHYALFRLTLNKPPGNFFFTMIASMAIAVPKDTVTIPASIGYLSIGVMVSCVTGLLYSLLTLKKENSIGEAVIIHQNKYVNITESIILGATVGASLLVAKLFKMENPYWIPISCMAVMQGITTTHVWARAIQRVLGTLIGLVLTWCLLQFKLSVLGVCVCIIVLQTIVEFLVVRNYALAAVFITMLTIFLAETNVSLTEQTGHLIKTRFLDTLIGSAIGAIGGWMLYHEQIHFYTKKQMKKTKVILNRMKPGKE
;
A
#
# COMPACT_ATOMS: atom_id res chain seq x y z
N MET A 1 8.00 -21.99 -13.51
CA MET A 1 8.62 -21.06 -12.54
C MET A 1 7.60 -20.11 -11.90
N LEU A 2 6.72 -19.43 -12.68
CA LEU A 2 5.62 -18.59 -12.18
C LEU A 2 4.60 -19.34 -11.31
N TRP A 3 4.19 -20.55 -11.71
CA TRP A 3 3.17 -21.34 -10.99
C TRP A 3 3.60 -21.74 -9.56
N ASN A 4 4.88 -22.06 -9.37
CA ASN A 4 5.41 -22.38 -8.05
C ASN A 4 5.36 -21.17 -7.09
N GLN A 5 5.35 -19.94 -7.59
CA GLN A 5 5.23 -18.74 -6.75
C GLN A 5 3.79 -18.49 -6.27
N LEU A 6 2.77 -19.05 -6.95
CA LEU A 6 1.36 -18.92 -6.54
C LEU A 6 1.06 -19.71 -5.26
N PHE A 7 1.66 -20.89 -5.14
CA PHE A 7 1.38 -21.82 -4.04
C PHE A 7 2.47 -21.87 -2.97
N LYS A 8 3.57 -21.12 -3.14
CA LYS A 8 4.66 -21.11 -2.16
C LYS A 8 4.25 -20.34 -0.90
N PHE A 9 4.22 -21.04 0.22
CA PHE A 9 4.00 -20.47 1.53
C PHE A 9 5.35 -20.14 2.17
N ASN A 10 5.65 -18.85 2.32
CA ASN A 10 6.93 -18.41 2.87
C ASN A 10 6.92 -18.49 4.40
N LYS A 11 8.03 -18.98 4.98
CA LYS A 11 8.28 -18.89 6.42
C LYS A 11 8.57 -17.42 6.78
N THR A 12 8.04 -16.96 7.92
CA THR A 12 8.21 -15.59 8.39
C THR A 12 8.67 -15.59 9.85
N ASN A 13 9.62 -14.71 10.17
CA ASN A 13 10.04 -14.45 11.55
C ASN A 13 9.12 -13.45 12.25
N ARG A 14 8.05 -13.00 11.58
CA ARG A 14 7.12 -12.01 12.13
C ARG A 14 6.28 -12.65 13.24
N ALA A 15 6.22 -11.97 14.37
CA ALA A 15 5.47 -12.45 15.52
C ALA A 15 3.97 -12.59 15.22
N TRP A 16 3.39 -13.71 15.67
CA TRP A 16 2.01 -14.11 15.36
C TRP A 16 0.95 -13.15 15.92
N HIS A 17 1.28 -12.38 16.96
CA HIS A 17 0.37 -11.43 17.58
C HIS A 17 0.19 -10.14 16.77
N LEU A 18 1.13 -9.79 15.87
CA LEU A 18 1.08 -8.55 15.12
C LEU A 18 -0.13 -8.45 14.15
N PRO A 19 -0.50 -9.51 13.41
CA PRO A 19 -1.75 -9.54 12.65
C PRO A 19 -3.02 -9.29 13.49
N VAL A 20 -3.06 -9.81 14.72
CA VAL A 20 -4.20 -9.62 15.63
C VAL A 20 -4.26 -8.17 16.10
N VAL A 21 -3.11 -7.60 16.48
CA VAL A 21 -3.01 -6.18 16.87
C VAL A 21 -3.43 -5.27 15.71
N ALA A 22 -3.04 -5.58 14.47
CA ALA A 22 -3.47 -4.82 13.30
C ALA A 22 -5.00 -4.87 13.09
N GLY A 23 -5.61 -6.04 13.27
CA GLY A 23 -7.06 -6.21 13.21
C GLY A 23 -7.79 -5.41 14.30
N ILE A 24 -7.32 -5.46 15.55
CA ILE A 24 -7.87 -4.68 16.68
C ILE A 24 -7.73 -3.18 16.41
N CYS A 25 -6.56 -2.74 15.92
CA CYS A 25 -6.26 -1.34 15.64
C CYS A 25 -7.21 -0.74 14.59
N ILE A 26 -7.55 -1.52 13.55
CA ILE A 26 -8.56 -1.13 12.55
C ILE A 26 -9.98 -1.30 13.08
N GLY A 27 -10.22 -2.29 13.95
CA GLY A 27 -11.53 -2.56 14.51
C GLY A 27 -12.05 -1.46 15.43
N ILE A 28 -11.18 -0.88 16.27
CA ILE A 28 -11.56 0.14 17.25
C ILE A 28 -12.27 1.34 16.57
N PRO A 29 -11.70 1.99 15.52
CA PRO A 29 -12.38 3.11 14.88
C PRO A 29 -13.67 2.73 14.15
N ILE A 30 -13.75 1.55 13.54
CA ILE A 30 -15.00 1.08 12.91
C ILE A 30 -16.10 0.87 13.93
N LEU A 31 -15.80 0.22 15.06
CA LEU A 31 -16.79 -0.02 16.12
C LEU A 31 -17.22 1.28 16.80
N LEU A 32 -16.30 2.24 16.98
CA LEU A 32 -16.64 3.58 17.43
C LEU A 32 -17.53 4.30 16.40
N GLY A 33 -17.22 4.20 15.11
CA GLY A 33 -18.07 4.74 14.04
C GLY A 33 -19.47 4.14 14.04
N LEU A 34 -19.61 2.84 14.32
CA LEU A 34 -20.90 2.18 14.50
C LEU A 34 -21.64 2.72 15.74
N TYR A 35 -20.94 2.89 16.86
CA TYR A 35 -21.53 3.40 18.11
C TYR A 35 -22.05 4.84 17.98
N PHE A 36 -21.39 5.67 17.17
CA PHE A 36 -21.79 7.07 16.91
C PHE A 36 -22.67 7.23 15.65
N ASP A 37 -23.22 6.14 15.11
CA ASP A 37 -24.03 6.14 13.88
C ASP A 37 -23.36 6.81 12.67
N ASN A 38 -22.02 6.83 12.64
CA ASN A 38 -21.21 7.38 11.57
C ASN A 38 -20.15 6.38 11.11
N LEU A 39 -20.62 5.32 10.46
CA LEU A 39 -19.77 4.25 9.94
C LEU A 39 -18.76 4.76 8.88
N ALA A 40 -19.14 5.79 8.11
CA ALA A 40 -18.26 6.41 7.12
C ALA A 40 -17.00 7.03 7.77
N ALA A 41 -17.18 7.73 8.88
CA ALA A 41 -16.09 8.26 9.68
C ALA A 41 -15.23 7.14 10.27
N GLY A 42 -15.85 6.08 10.82
CA GLY A 42 -15.13 4.93 11.37
C GLY A 42 -14.26 4.20 10.33
N LYS A 43 -14.75 4.06 9.10
CA LYS A 43 -13.98 3.51 7.96
C LYS A 43 -12.82 4.41 7.55
N THR A 44 -13.03 5.72 7.52
CA THR A 44 -11.96 6.70 7.23
C THR A 44 -10.88 6.66 8.31
N ALA A 45 -11.28 6.63 9.57
CA ALA A 45 -10.37 6.50 10.71
C ALA A 45 -9.60 5.17 10.66
N SER A 46 -10.24 4.09 10.23
CA SER A 46 -9.58 2.79 10.06
C SER A 46 -8.45 2.79 9.04
N ILE A 47 -8.56 3.58 7.98
CA ILE A 47 -7.46 3.79 7.02
C ILE A 47 -6.28 4.49 7.72
N GLY A 48 -6.54 5.45 8.61
CA GLY A 48 -5.51 6.09 9.45
C GLY A 48 -4.86 5.11 10.43
N ALA A 49 -5.62 4.13 10.93
CA ALA A 49 -5.12 3.11 11.86
C ALA A 49 -4.12 2.13 11.23
N LEU A 50 -4.01 2.07 9.89
CA LEU A 50 -3.02 1.25 9.18
C LEU A 50 -1.56 1.66 9.46
N VAL A 51 -1.32 2.81 10.10
CA VAL A 51 0.01 3.22 10.58
C VAL A 51 0.66 2.13 11.44
N ILE A 52 -0.13 1.33 12.16
CA ILE A 52 0.34 0.25 13.03
C ILE A 52 1.24 -0.76 12.30
N LEU A 53 1.08 -0.89 10.98
CA LEU A 53 1.86 -1.80 10.15
C LEU A 53 3.35 -1.41 10.05
N TYR A 54 3.69 -0.18 10.42
CA TYR A 54 5.06 0.35 10.46
C TYR A 54 5.79 0.11 11.78
N ILE A 55 5.21 -0.62 12.74
CA ILE A 55 5.77 -0.84 14.10
C ILE A 55 7.05 -1.71 14.18
N GLN A 56 7.82 -1.81 13.09
CA GLN A 56 8.94 -2.73 12.95
C GLN A 56 10.23 -2.16 13.55
N SER A 57 10.38 -2.27 14.88
CA SER A 57 11.62 -1.95 15.59
C SER A 57 11.68 -2.65 16.95
N ASP A 58 12.88 -2.91 17.45
CA ASP A 58 13.08 -3.63 18.72
C ASP A 58 12.95 -2.70 19.93
N LYS A 59 13.40 -1.44 19.80
CA LYS A 59 13.34 -0.44 20.88
C LYS A 59 11.99 0.28 20.93
N LEU A 60 11.40 0.39 22.12
CA LEU A 60 10.15 1.14 22.39
C LEU A 60 10.16 2.54 21.75
N ILE A 61 11.21 3.32 22.03
CA ILE A 61 11.32 4.71 21.55
C ILE A 61 11.29 4.74 20.02
N ASN A 62 12.04 3.87 19.36
CA ASN A 62 12.07 3.79 17.91
C ASN A 62 10.72 3.36 17.33
N ARG A 63 10.01 2.41 17.94
CA ARG A 63 8.65 2.00 17.51
C ARG A 63 7.71 3.20 17.53
N MET A 64 7.69 3.94 18.63
CA MET A 64 6.82 5.09 18.80
C MET A 64 7.20 6.25 17.86
N MET A 65 8.49 6.54 17.71
CA MET A 65 8.96 7.56 16.76
C MET A 65 8.55 7.21 15.32
N VAL A 66 8.74 5.96 14.89
CA VAL A 66 8.35 5.52 13.55
C VAL A 66 6.83 5.63 13.35
N LEU A 67 6.02 5.21 14.32
CA LEU A 67 4.57 5.34 14.25
C LEU A 67 4.14 6.81 14.17
N MET A 68 4.72 7.70 14.97
CA MET A 68 4.39 9.13 14.94
C MET A 68 4.78 9.77 13.61
N VAL A 69 5.99 9.52 13.11
CA VAL A 69 6.47 10.05 11.82
C VAL A 69 5.61 9.52 10.66
N CYS A 70 5.30 8.23 10.64
CA CYS A 70 4.41 7.65 9.63
C CYS A 70 2.99 8.20 9.76
N GLY A 71 2.51 8.42 10.99
CA GLY A 71 1.22 9.03 11.27
C GLY A 71 1.09 10.44 10.71
N PHE A 72 2.06 11.31 10.97
CA PHE A 72 2.12 12.64 10.36
C PHE A 72 2.18 12.54 8.83
N GLY A 73 2.99 11.61 8.30
CA GLY A 73 3.05 11.37 6.86
C GLY A 73 1.70 10.93 6.28
N PHE A 74 0.93 10.07 6.95
CA PHE A 74 -0.42 9.66 6.51
C PHE A 74 -1.38 10.85 6.47
N ILE A 75 -1.39 11.67 7.52
CA ILE A 75 -2.21 12.89 7.59
C ILE A 75 -1.83 13.84 6.44
N PHE A 76 -0.53 14.04 6.20
CA PHE A 76 -0.02 14.86 5.11
C PHE A 76 -0.42 14.32 3.72
N SER A 77 -0.28 13.01 3.52
CA SER A 77 -0.68 12.30 2.28
C SER A 77 -2.15 12.52 1.97
N TYR A 78 -2.99 12.34 2.99
CA TYR A 78 -4.44 12.49 2.88
C TYR A 78 -4.84 13.94 2.62
N THR A 79 -4.19 14.89 3.30
CA THR A 79 -4.43 16.32 3.14
C THR A 79 -4.11 16.79 1.72
N ILE A 80 -2.94 16.41 1.17
CA ILE A 80 -2.59 16.72 -0.21
C ILE A 80 -3.64 16.17 -1.18
N GLY A 81 -4.05 14.91 -0.99
CA GLY A 81 -5.05 14.31 -1.86
C GLY A 81 -6.38 15.09 -1.83
N LEU A 82 -6.87 15.47 -0.65
CA LEU A 82 -8.13 16.21 -0.53
C LEU A 82 -8.07 17.60 -1.18
N ILE A 83 -6.98 18.34 -0.99
CA ILE A 83 -6.80 19.69 -1.54
C ILE A 83 -6.88 19.69 -3.07
N PHE A 84 -6.29 18.68 -3.73
CA PHE A 84 -6.24 18.61 -5.19
C PHE A 84 -7.32 17.70 -5.82
N SER A 85 -8.28 17.23 -5.02
CA SER A 85 -9.32 16.27 -5.45
C SER A 85 -10.25 16.82 -6.53
N GLN A 86 -10.53 18.13 -6.52
CA GLN A 86 -11.49 18.79 -7.40
C GLN A 86 -10.99 18.98 -8.84
N SER A 87 -9.68 18.98 -9.05
CA SER A 87 -9.10 19.32 -10.36
C SER A 87 -8.82 18.08 -11.20
N PHE A 88 -9.47 17.97 -12.36
CA PHE A 88 -9.31 16.83 -13.28
C PHE A 88 -7.85 16.64 -13.73
N TRP A 89 -7.19 17.69 -14.22
CA TRP A 89 -5.84 17.63 -14.77
C TRP A 89 -4.73 17.70 -13.72
N LEU A 90 -4.94 18.44 -12.62
CA LEU A 90 -3.92 18.60 -11.59
C LEU A 90 -3.80 17.34 -10.73
N SER A 91 -4.90 16.62 -10.46
CA SER A 91 -4.86 15.46 -9.57
C SER A 91 -3.86 14.36 -9.99
N PRO A 92 -3.76 13.90 -11.25
CA PRO A 92 -2.82 12.85 -11.61
C PRO A 92 -1.37 13.35 -11.57
N LEU A 93 -1.15 14.62 -11.92
CA LEU A 93 0.16 15.28 -11.83
C LEU A 93 0.64 15.37 -10.38
N ILE A 94 -0.24 15.80 -9.47
CA ILE A 94 0.07 15.90 -8.05
C ILE A 94 0.33 14.53 -7.45
N LEU A 95 -0.46 13.51 -7.80
CA LEU A 95 -0.21 12.14 -7.35
C LEU A 95 1.14 11.62 -7.85
N ALA A 96 1.53 11.94 -9.09
CA ALA A 96 2.84 11.58 -9.64
C ALA A 96 3.99 12.23 -8.87
N LEU A 97 3.93 13.57 -8.70
CA LEU A 97 4.95 14.34 -8.01
C LEU A 97 5.07 13.94 -6.54
N TYR A 98 3.94 13.75 -5.87
CA TYR A 98 3.89 13.28 -4.49
C TYR A 98 4.53 11.91 -4.34
N THR A 99 4.17 10.96 -5.21
CA THR A 99 4.68 9.59 -5.15
C THR A 99 6.17 9.53 -5.46
N PHE A 100 6.64 10.32 -6.44
CA PHE A 100 8.06 10.54 -6.72
C PHE A 100 8.79 11.05 -5.47
N GLY A 101 8.31 12.15 -4.88
CA GLY A 101 8.95 12.79 -3.74
C GLY A 101 9.00 11.87 -2.51
N LEU A 102 7.91 11.16 -2.25
CA LEU A 102 7.80 10.19 -1.17
C LEU A 102 8.78 9.03 -1.35
N HIS A 103 8.82 8.41 -2.53
CA HIS A 103 9.73 7.29 -2.78
C HIS A 103 11.20 7.73 -2.63
N TYR A 104 11.53 8.88 -3.22
CA TYR A 104 12.87 9.46 -3.13
C TYR A 104 13.27 9.80 -1.69
N ALA A 105 12.35 10.37 -0.90
CA ALA A 105 12.57 10.72 0.50
C ALA A 105 12.76 9.47 1.39
N LEU A 106 11.90 8.47 1.26
CA LEU A 106 12.02 7.22 2.03
C LEU A 106 13.33 6.50 1.72
N PHE A 107 13.74 6.49 0.45
CA PHE A 107 15.04 5.96 0.07
C PHE A 107 16.18 6.73 0.70
N ARG A 108 16.15 8.06 0.64
CA ARG A 108 17.17 8.94 1.25
C ARG A 108 17.31 8.71 2.75
N LEU A 109 16.20 8.44 3.42
CA LEU A 109 16.15 8.17 4.86
C LEU A 109 16.39 6.69 5.20
N THR A 110 16.68 5.83 4.21
CA THR A 110 16.84 4.37 4.39
C THR A 110 15.63 3.67 5.03
N LEU A 111 14.43 4.23 4.83
CA LEU A 111 13.15 3.73 5.36
C LEU A 111 12.38 2.88 4.33
N ASN A 112 13.10 2.09 3.52
CA ASN A 112 12.51 1.27 2.44
C ASN A 112 12.02 -0.10 2.92
N LYS A 113 11.99 -0.36 4.24
CA LYS A 113 11.47 -1.62 4.77
C LYS A 113 9.97 -1.74 4.44
N PRO A 114 9.49 -2.90 3.98
CA PRO A 114 8.07 -3.12 3.75
C PRO A 114 7.27 -2.78 5.02
N PRO A 115 6.17 -2.00 4.93
CA PRO A 115 5.39 -1.73 3.72
C PRO A 115 5.83 -0.50 2.87
N GLY A 116 6.92 0.19 3.23
CA GLY A 116 7.54 1.23 2.41
C GLY A 116 6.60 2.41 2.09
N ASN A 117 6.59 2.85 0.82
CA ASN A 117 5.74 3.95 0.34
C ASN A 117 4.28 3.55 0.05
N PHE A 118 3.93 2.26 0.09
CA PHE A 118 2.64 1.76 -0.43
C PHE A 118 1.42 2.44 0.22
N PHE A 119 1.34 2.44 1.55
CA PHE A 119 0.17 2.96 2.25
C PHE A 119 0.02 4.48 2.14
N PHE A 120 1.12 5.23 2.13
CA PHE A 120 1.10 6.67 1.91
C PHE A 120 0.53 7.02 0.52
N THR A 121 1.05 6.37 -0.54
CA THR A 121 0.54 6.55 -1.91
C THR A 121 -0.92 6.09 -2.04
N MET A 122 -1.29 4.99 -1.39
CA MET A 122 -2.66 4.50 -1.35
C MET A 122 -3.62 5.54 -0.75
N ILE A 123 -3.25 6.12 0.39
CA ILE A 123 -4.06 7.12 1.10
C ILE A 123 -4.18 8.41 0.28
N ALA A 124 -3.07 8.90 -0.28
CA ALA A 124 -3.07 10.05 -1.18
C ALA A 124 -3.98 9.80 -2.39
N SER A 125 -3.88 8.61 -3.00
CA SER A 125 -4.71 8.22 -4.13
C SER A 125 -6.19 8.10 -3.79
N MET A 126 -6.55 7.56 -2.62
CA MET A 126 -7.94 7.49 -2.18
C MET A 126 -8.52 8.90 -1.99
N ALA A 127 -7.78 9.78 -1.32
CA ALA A 127 -8.20 11.15 -1.06
C ALA A 127 -8.35 11.98 -2.34
N ILE A 128 -7.42 11.84 -3.29
CA ILE A 128 -7.42 12.66 -4.51
C ILE A 128 -8.46 12.26 -5.55
N ALA A 129 -8.98 11.03 -5.45
CA ALA A 129 -9.93 10.50 -6.41
C ALA A 129 -11.39 10.66 -5.98
N VAL A 130 -11.65 11.05 -4.73
CA VAL A 130 -12.99 11.30 -4.19
C VAL A 130 -13.12 12.81 -3.92
N PRO A 131 -13.76 13.57 -4.83
CA PRO A 131 -14.02 14.98 -4.59
C PRO A 131 -14.80 15.18 -3.29
N LYS A 132 -14.33 16.11 -2.45
CA LYS A 132 -15.01 16.51 -1.23
C LYS A 132 -15.24 18.01 -1.20
N ASP A 133 -16.36 18.39 -0.59
CA ASP A 133 -16.66 19.79 -0.33
C ASP A 133 -15.64 20.37 0.65
N THR A 134 -15.23 21.61 0.40
CA THR A 134 -14.18 22.30 1.17
C THR A 134 -14.48 22.34 2.66
N VAL A 135 -15.76 22.41 3.04
CA VAL A 135 -16.23 22.41 4.44
C VAL A 135 -16.00 21.06 5.14
N THR A 136 -16.04 19.95 4.41
CA THR A 136 -15.91 18.58 4.97
C THR A 136 -14.46 18.08 5.02
N ILE A 137 -13.53 18.82 4.41
CA ILE A 137 -12.11 18.47 4.37
C ILE A 137 -11.50 18.41 5.79
N PRO A 138 -11.65 19.43 6.66
CA PRO A 138 -11.08 19.38 8.00
C PRO A 138 -11.63 18.22 8.84
N ALA A 139 -12.94 17.95 8.76
CA ALA A 139 -13.57 16.83 9.46
C ALA A 139 -13.00 15.48 8.98
N SER A 140 -12.82 15.32 7.67
CA SER A 140 -12.23 14.11 7.08
C SER A 140 -10.79 13.87 7.54
N ILE A 141 -9.98 14.94 7.61
CA ILE A 141 -8.61 14.87 8.14
C ILE A 141 -8.64 14.51 9.62
N GLY A 142 -9.59 15.07 10.38
CA GLY A 142 -9.83 14.75 11.79
C GLY A 142 -10.13 13.26 12.00
N TYR A 143 -11.04 12.67 11.21
CA TYR A 143 -11.36 11.24 11.30
C TYR A 143 -10.13 10.37 11.03
N LEU A 144 -9.36 10.65 9.97
CA LEU A 144 -8.11 9.92 9.71
C LEU A 144 -7.13 10.05 10.88
N SER A 145 -6.99 11.26 11.44
CA SER A 145 -6.08 11.55 12.56
C SER A 145 -6.47 10.81 13.85
N ILE A 146 -7.77 10.63 14.11
CA ILE A 146 -8.26 9.78 15.20
C ILE A 146 -7.76 8.33 15.01
N GLY A 147 -7.81 7.82 13.78
CA GLY A 147 -7.23 6.52 13.43
C GLY A 147 -5.74 6.40 13.73
N VAL A 148 -4.98 7.42 13.34
CA VAL A 148 -3.53 7.50 13.63
C VAL A 148 -3.29 7.51 15.14
N MET A 149 -4.09 8.27 15.90
CA MET A 149 -4.00 8.32 17.35
C MET A 149 -4.28 6.94 17.99
N VAL A 150 -5.33 6.23 17.53
CA VAL A 150 -5.62 4.86 17.96
C VAL A 150 -4.45 3.93 17.66
N SER A 151 -3.80 4.06 16.50
CA SER A 151 -2.59 3.30 16.17
C SER A 151 -1.42 3.60 17.09
N CYS A 152 -1.21 4.86 17.48
CA CYS A 152 -0.15 5.21 18.42
C CYS A 152 -0.43 4.65 19.82
N VAL A 153 -1.67 4.73 20.31
CA VAL A 153 -2.05 4.21 21.63
C VAL A 153 -1.96 2.69 21.67
N THR A 154 -2.53 1.99 20.69
CA THR A 154 -2.43 0.52 20.59
C THR A 154 -0.99 0.07 20.39
N GLY A 155 -0.21 0.80 19.58
CA GLY A 155 1.21 0.58 19.40
C GLY A 155 2.01 0.71 20.69
N LEU A 156 1.71 1.72 21.52
CA LEU A 156 2.32 1.91 22.83
C LEU A 156 1.98 0.74 23.77
N LEU A 157 0.70 0.40 23.92
CA LEU A 157 0.24 -0.71 24.76
C LEU A 157 0.90 -2.03 24.35
N TYR A 158 0.87 -2.34 23.05
CA TYR A 158 1.52 -3.54 22.53
C TYR A 158 3.03 -3.52 22.74
N SER A 159 3.69 -2.36 22.62
CA SER A 159 5.12 -2.23 22.90
C SER A 159 5.44 -2.46 24.38
N LEU A 160 4.64 -1.94 25.30
CA LEU A 160 4.76 -2.17 26.75
C LEU A 160 4.59 -3.66 27.12
N LEU A 161 3.65 -4.35 26.48
CA LEU A 161 3.41 -5.78 26.72
C LEU A 161 4.51 -6.70 26.16
N THR A 162 5.20 -6.27 25.10
CA THR A 162 6.22 -7.08 24.40
C THR A 162 7.67 -6.74 24.77
N LEU A 163 7.87 -5.69 25.56
CA LEU A 163 9.18 -5.14 25.94
C LEU A 163 10.11 -6.12 26.70
N LYS A 164 9.61 -7.26 27.20
CA LYS A 164 10.39 -8.17 28.05
C LYS A 164 11.07 -9.34 27.33
N LYS A 165 11.05 -9.41 26.00
CA LYS A 165 11.59 -10.61 25.30
C LYS A 165 12.11 -10.36 23.90
N GLU A 166 13.24 -9.67 23.79
CA GLU A 166 14.15 -9.86 22.64
C GLU A 166 15.56 -9.33 22.97
N ASN A 167 16.42 -10.23 23.47
CA ASN A 167 17.85 -10.08 23.28
C ASN A 167 18.19 -10.65 21.90
N SER A 168 18.61 -9.82 20.96
CA SER A 168 19.86 -10.01 20.19
C SER A 168 19.94 -9.20 18.90
N ILE A 169 21.11 -8.57 18.75
CA ILE A 169 22.00 -8.45 17.59
C ILE A 169 21.34 -8.38 16.20
N GLY A 170 21.45 -7.20 15.59
CA GLY A 170 21.25 -7.01 14.17
C GLY A 170 21.56 -5.58 13.77
N GLU A 171 22.85 -5.20 13.82
CA GLU A 171 23.31 -3.99 13.12
C GLU A 171 22.76 -4.02 11.69
N ALA A 172 22.11 -2.92 11.31
CA ALA A 172 21.56 -2.76 9.99
C ALA A 172 22.68 -2.97 8.97
N VAL A 173 22.53 -3.96 8.09
CA VAL A 173 23.27 -3.94 6.82
C VAL A 173 22.79 -2.71 6.08
N ILE A 174 23.55 -1.61 6.18
CA ILE A 174 23.35 -0.42 5.38
C ILE A 174 23.73 -0.81 3.96
N ILE A 175 22.75 -1.23 3.16
CA ILE A 175 22.96 -1.40 1.73
C ILE A 175 23.15 0.00 1.16
N HIS A 176 24.38 0.41 0.91
CA HIS A 176 24.69 1.64 0.17
C HIS A 176 24.20 1.52 -1.27
N GLN A 177 22.95 1.93 -1.50
CA GLN A 177 22.35 1.97 -2.83
C GLN A 177 22.68 3.31 -3.53
N ASN A 178 22.85 3.26 -4.84
CA ASN A 178 23.44 4.37 -5.60
C ASN A 178 22.41 5.49 -5.88
N LYS A 179 22.79 6.74 -5.60
CA LYS A 179 21.96 7.95 -5.71
C LYS A 179 21.29 8.14 -7.08
N TYR A 180 21.94 7.72 -8.17
CA TYR A 180 21.38 7.82 -9.53
C TYR A 180 20.27 6.81 -9.82
N VAL A 181 20.36 5.59 -9.28
CA VAL A 181 19.34 4.56 -9.47
C VAL A 181 18.05 4.98 -8.76
N ASN A 182 18.19 5.58 -7.58
CA ASN A 182 17.06 6.05 -6.78
C ASN A 182 16.20 7.12 -7.48
N ILE A 183 16.83 8.11 -8.13
CA ILE A 183 16.04 9.22 -8.70
C ILE A 183 15.20 8.75 -9.87
N THR A 184 15.74 7.91 -10.75
CA THR A 184 14.95 7.44 -11.88
C THR A 184 13.92 6.39 -11.47
N GLU A 185 14.22 5.51 -10.51
CA GLU A 185 13.20 4.63 -9.92
C GLU A 185 12.03 5.44 -9.37
N SER A 186 12.33 6.51 -8.63
CA SER A 186 11.31 7.43 -8.11
C SER A 186 10.51 8.09 -9.25
N ILE A 187 11.17 8.50 -10.34
CA ILE A 187 10.50 9.15 -11.48
C ILE A 187 9.56 8.17 -12.17
N ILE A 188 10.03 6.96 -12.49
CA ILE A 188 9.21 5.93 -13.13
C ILE A 188 8.02 5.58 -12.23
N LEU A 189 8.25 5.39 -10.94
CA LEU A 189 7.20 5.05 -9.98
C LEU A 189 6.16 6.18 -9.84
N GLY A 190 6.60 7.43 -9.74
CA GLY A 190 5.69 8.58 -9.74
C GLY A 190 4.90 8.71 -11.04
N ALA A 191 5.58 8.66 -12.19
CA ALA A 191 4.97 8.81 -13.50
C ALA A 191 3.93 7.72 -13.80
N THR A 192 4.25 6.45 -13.48
CA THR A 192 3.35 5.31 -13.70
C THR A 192 2.10 5.38 -12.81
N VAL A 193 2.25 5.71 -11.53
CA VAL A 193 1.12 5.88 -10.61
C VAL A 193 0.25 7.06 -11.04
N GLY A 194 0.82 8.21 -11.39
CA GLY A 194 0.05 9.34 -11.90
C GLY A 194 -0.65 9.04 -13.24
N ALA A 195 0.05 8.40 -14.18
CA ALA A 195 -0.54 8.00 -15.46
C ALA A 195 -1.72 7.04 -15.24
N SER A 196 -1.63 6.15 -14.26
CA SER A 196 -2.71 5.22 -13.95
C SER A 196 -3.98 5.94 -13.43
N LEU A 197 -3.83 6.99 -12.62
CA LEU A 197 -4.96 7.84 -12.22
C LEU A 197 -5.49 8.67 -13.40
N LEU A 198 -4.61 9.17 -14.27
CA LEU A 198 -5.03 9.90 -15.48
C LEU A 198 -5.87 9.01 -16.39
N VAL A 199 -5.44 7.77 -16.63
CA VAL A 199 -6.20 6.76 -17.38
C VAL A 199 -7.57 6.55 -16.71
N ALA A 200 -7.60 6.33 -15.39
CA ALA A 200 -8.85 6.14 -14.66
C ALA A 200 -9.85 7.29 -14.87
N LYS A 201 -9.36 8.54 -14.85
CA LYS A 201 -10.18 9.74 -15.04
C LYS A 201 -10.62 9.93 -16.50
N LEU A 202 -9.75 9.67 -17.47
CA LEU A 202 -10.07 9.76 -18.91
C LEU A 202 -11.16 8.77 -19.33
N PHE A 203 -11.12 7.55 -18.80
CA PHE A 203 -12.15 6.54 -19.03
C PHE A 203 -13.40 6.70 -18.14
N LYS A 204 -13.47 7.78 -17.33
CA LYS A 204 -14.57 8.06 -16.41
C LYS A 204 -14.94 6.87 -15.50
N MET A 205 -13.91 6.19 -14.98
CA MET A 205 -14.10 5.06 -14.09
C MET A 205 -14.81 5.49 -12.80
N GLU A 206 -15.71 4.66 -12.27
CA GLU A 206 -16.51 5.01 -11.09
C GLU A 206 -15.66 5.17 -9.82
N ASN A 207 -14.64 4.33 -9.66
CA ASN A 207 -13.77 4.32 -8.50
C ASN A 207 -12.29 4.51 -8.91
N PRO A 208 -11.90 5.73 -9.34
CA PRO A 208 -10.63 5.96 -10.03
C PRO A 208 -9.38 5.70 -9.17
N TYR A 209 -9.52 5.58 -7.85
CA TYR A 209 -8.40 5.31 -6.93
C TYR A 209 -7.91 3.85 -6.95
N TRP A 210 -8.68 2.86 -7.42
CA TRP A 210 -8.23 1.45 -7.40
C TRP A 210 -7.17 1.12 -8.43
N ILE A 211 -7.19 1.83 -9.55
CA ILE A 211 -6.22 1.68 -10.64
C ILE A 211 -4.80 2.03 -10.15
N PRO A 212 -4.52 3.22 -9.58
CA PRO A 212 -3.22 3.54 -8.99
C PRO A 212 -2.82 2.66 -7.81
N ILE A 213 -3.76 2.25 -6.95
CA ILE A 213 -3.45 1.33 -5.85
C ILE A 213 -3.00 -0.04 -6.38
N SER A 214 -3.68 -0.55 -7.41
CA SER A 214 -3.32 -1.83 -8.03
C SER A 214 -2.00 -1.73 -8.81
N CYS A 215 -1.78 -0.62 -9.53
CA CYS A 215 -0.52 -0.29 -10.18
C CYS A 215 0.63 -0.32 -9.17
N MET A 216 0.47 0.41 -8.06
CA MET A 216 1.46 0.47 -6.99
C MET A 216 1.70 -0.91 -6.36
N ALA A 217 0.65 -1.69 -6.10
CA ALA A 217 0.76 -3.03 -5.50
C ALA A 217 1.59 -4.01 -6.36
N VAL A 218 1.43 -3.92 -7.68
CA VAL A 218 2.17 -4.75 -8.66
C VAL A 218 3.63 -4.30 -8.76
N MET A 219 3.89 -2.98 -8.76
CA MET A 219 5.24 -2.40 -8.84
C MET A 219 6.11 -2.67 -7.60
N GLN A 220 5.53 -3.13 -6.49
CA GLN A 220 6.28 -3.58 -5.31
C GLN A 220 7.04 -4.91 -5.53
N GLY A 221 7.01 -5.49 -6.74
CA GLY A 221 7.83 -6.64 -7.11
C GLY A 221 9.31 -6.27 -7.32
N ILE A 222 10.24 -7.08 -6.80
CA ILE A 222 11.69 -6.80 -6.83
C ILE A 222 12.30 -7.06 -8.21
N THR A 223 11.72 -7.98 -9.00
CA THR A 223 12.20 -8.34 -10.34
C THR A 223 11.02 -8.35 -11.32
N THR A 224 11.29 -8.29 -12.63
CA THR A 224 10.24 -8.40 -13.67
C THR A 224 9.36 -9.63 -13.51
N THR A 225 9.97 -10.79 -13.26
CA THR A 225 9.23 -12.04 -13.05
C THR A 225 8.34 -11.96 -11.82
N HIS A 226 8.78 -11.32 -10.73
CA HIS A 226 7.98 -11.07 -9.54
C HIS A 226 6.86 -10.05 -9.78
N VAL A 227 7.10 -9.00 -10.56
CA VAL A 227 6.10 -8.01 -10.96
C VAL A 227 4.98 -8.69 -11.75
N TRP A 228 5.32 -9.47 -12.78
CA TRP A 228 4.35 -10.22 -13.57
C TRP A 228 3.60 -11.26 -12.73
N ALA A 229 4.29 -11.99 -11.86
CA ALA A 229 3.66 -12.92 -10.93
C ALA A 229 2.65 -12.19 -10.04
N ARG A 230 3.01 -11.01 -9.51
CA ARG A 230 2.12 -10.18 -8.68
C ARG A 230 0.93 -9.65 -9.45
N ALA A 231 1.10 -9.23 -10.70
CA ALA A 231 -0.01 -8.80 -11.55
C ALA A 231 -1.04 -9.93 -11.71
N ILE A 232 -0.58 -11.13 -12.03
CA ILE A 232 -1.45 -12.31 -12.17
C ILE A 232 -2.10 -12.67 -10.83
N GLN A 233 -1.32 -12.70 -9.74
CA GLN A 233 -1.80 -12.96 -8.39
C GLN A 233 -2.87 -11.96 -7.95
N ARG A 234 -2.68 -10.68 -8.28
CA ARG A 234 -3.61 -9.61 -7.96
C ARG A 234 -4.92 -9.79 -8.73
N VAL A 235 -4.86 -10.04 -10.04
CA VAL A 235 -6.06 -10.24 -10.87
C VAL A 235 -6.83 -11.50 -10.45
N LEU A 236 -6.15 -12.64 -10.30
CA LEU A 236 -6.79 -13.90 -9.87
C LEU A 236 -7.32 -13.80 -8.44
N GLY A 237 -6.54 -13.21 -7.53
CA GLY A 237 -6.96 -13.00 -6.15
C GLY A 237 -8.19 -12.10 -6.06
N THR A 238 -8.24 -11.02 -6.85
CA THR A 238 -9.42 -10.16 -6.94
C THR A 238 -10.62 -10.91 -7.49
N LEU A 239 -10.48 -11.70 -8.55
CA LEU A 239 -11.60 -12.47 -9.11
C LEU A 239 -12.20 -13.42 -8.06
N ILE A 240 -11.37 -14.21 -7.38
CA ILE A 240 -11.81 -15.12 -6.33
C ILE A 240 -12.41 -14.33 -5.16
N GLY A 241 -11.78 -13.23 -4.75
CA GLY A 241 -12.25 -12.36 -3.66
C GLY A 241 -13.62 -11.74 -3.97
N LEU A 242 -13.87 -11.35 -5.22
CA LEU A 242 -15.16 -10.82 -5.67
C LEU A 242 -16.25 -11.89 -5.63
N VAL A 243 -15.95 -13.12 -6.09
CA VAL A 243 -16.90 -14.25 -6.01
C VAL A 243 -17.24 -14.59 -4.56
N LEU A 244 -16.23 -14.64 -3.68
CA LEU A 244 -16.44 -14.89 -2.26
C LEU A 244 -17.22 -13.76 -1.58
N THR A 245 -16.94 -12.51 -1.94
CA THR A 245 -17.69 -11.36 -1.43
C THR A 245 -19.15 -11.46 -1.87
N TRP A 246 -19.40 -11.71 -3.15
CA TRP A 246 -20.76 -11.88 -3.67
C TRP A 246 -21.52 -12.98 -2.94
N CYS A 247 -20.87 -14.13 -2.68
CA CYS A 247 -21.45 -15.22 -1.90
C CYS A 247 -21.75 -14.78 -0.46
N LEU A 248 -20.81 -14.11 0.21
CA LEU A 248 -20.98 -13.63 1.58
C LEU A 248 -22.13 -12.62 1.71
N LEU A 249 -22.31 -11.76 0.70
CA LEU A 249 -23.37 -10.75 0.66
C LEU A 249 -24.79 -11.35 0.56
N GLN A 250 -24.93 -12.60 0.12
CA GLN A 250 -26.24 -13.29 0.11
C GLN A 250 -26.78 -13.55 1.53
N PHE A 251 -25.90 -13.59 2.54
CA PHE A 251 -26.27 -13.91 3.92
C PHE A 251 -26.87 -12.73 4.72
N LYS A 252 -27.20 -11.59 4.09
CA LYS A 252 -27.78 -10.39 4.72
C LYS A 252 -27.14 -10.06 6.08
N LEU A 253 -25.83 -9.78 6.08
CA LEU A 253 -25.11 -9.47 7.31
C LEU A 253 -25.67 -8.20 7.98
N SER A 254 -25.79 -8.24 9.31
CA SER A 254 -26.04 -7.05 10.10
C SER A 254 -24.84 -6.09 10.03
N VAL A 255 -25.06 -4.81 10.34
CA VAL A 255 -23.99 -3.80 10.35
C VAL A 255 -22.84 -4.19 11.29
N LEU A 256 -23.18 -4.74 12.47
CA LEU A 256 -22.20 -5.31 13.40
C LEU A 256 -21.45 -6.49 12.77
N GLY A 257 -22.16 -7.38 12.07
CA GLY A 257 -21.56 -8.50 11.34
C GLY A 257 -20.52 -8.05 10.32
N VAL A 258 -20.81 -6.99 9.55
CA VAL A 258 -19.85 -6.38 8.62
C VAL A 258 -18.62 -5.83 9.34
N CYS A 259 -18.81 -5.15 10.49
CA CYS A 259 -17.69 -4.64 11.29
C CYS A 259 -16.78 -5.78 11.78
N VAL A 260 -17.37 -6.87 12.30
CA VAL A 260 -16.63 -8.06 12.73
C VAL A 260 -15.90 -8.71 11.55
N CYS A 261 -16.55 -8.83 10.40
CA CYS A 261 -15.91 -9.34 9.18
C CYS A 261 -14.69 -8.51 8.78
N ILE A 262 -14.76 -7.18 8.82
CA ILE A 262 -13.62 -6.30 8.52
C ILE A 262 -12.44 -6.59 9.46
N ILE A 263 -12.68 -6.73 10.76
CA ILE A 263 -11.64 -7.02 11.76
C ILE A 263 -10.97 -8.36 11.47
N VAL A 264 -11.78 -9.41 11.26
CA VAL A 264 -11.29 -10.76 10.97
C VAL A 264 -10.52 -10.80 9.66
N LEU A 265 -11.06 -10.20 8.60
CA LEU A 265 -10.42 -10.11 7.29
C LEU A 265 -9.09 -9.36 7.38
N GLN A 266 -9.01 -8.25 8.11
CA GLN A 266 -7.76 -7.52 8.31
C GLN A 266 -6.70 -8.40 9.00
N THR A 267 -7.06 -9.13 10.05
CA THR A 267 -6.13 -10.05 10.72
C THR A 267 -5.64 -11.13 9.77
N ILE A 268 -6.53 -11.71 8.95
CA ILE A 268 -6.15 -12.72 7.95
C ILE A 268 -5.22 -12.13 6.89
N VAL A 269 -5.54 -10.95 6.36
CA VAL A 269 -4.71 -10.23 5.38
C VAL A 269 -3.30 -10.02 5.92
N GLU A 270 -3.19 -9.51 7.14
CA GLU A 270 -1.89 -9.19 7.72
C GLU A 270 -1.04 -10.43 7.99
N PHE A 271 -1.68 -11.55 8.33
CA PHE A 271 -1.03 -12.84 8.48
C PHE A 271 -0.53 -13.40 7.12
N LEU A 272 -1.34 -13.25 6.06
CA LEU A 272 -1.07 -13.84 4.76
C LEU A 272 -0.16 -13.00 3.88
N VAL A 273 -0.17 -11.66 3.98
CA VAL A 273 0.53 -10.77 3.05
C VAL A 273 2.04 -11.03 2.99
N VAL A 274 2.63 -11.49 4.10
CA VAL A 274 4.05 -11.86 4.18
C VAL A 274 4.32 -13.33 3.82
N ARG A 275 3.28 -14.17 3.73
CA ARG A 275 3.40 -15.63 3.53
C ARG A 275 3.01 -16.07 2.13
N ASN A 276 1.87 -15.60 1.62
CA ASN A 276 1.38 -15.85 0.26
C ASN A 276 0.55 -14.64 -0.22
N TYR A 277 1.09 -13.90 -1.18
CA TYR A 277 0.44 -12.71 -1.72
C TYR A 277 -0.83 -13.01 -2.52
N ALA A 278 -0.89 -14.15 -3.23
CA ALA A 278 -2.07 -14.54 -4.01
C ALA A 278 -3.28 -14.73 -3.09
N LEU A 279 -3.09 -15.49 -2.00
CA LEU A 279 -4.13 -15.71 -1.01
C LEU A 279 -4.45 -14.42 -0.25
N ALA A 280 -3.45 -13.61 0.09
CA ALA A 280 -3.68 -12.29 0.69
C ALA A 280 -4.53 -11.39 -0.22
N ALA A 281 -4.30 -11.40 -1.54
CA ALA A 281 -5.05 -10.58 -2.49
C ALA A 281 -6.56 -10.90 -2.51
N VAL A 282 -6.93 -12.17 -2.28
CA VAL A 282 -8.33 -12.59 -2.11
C VAL A 282 -8.97 -11.84 -0.94
N PHE A 283 -8.37 -11.95 0.24
CA PHE A 283 -8.90 -11.34 1.46
C PHE A 283 -8.78 -9.81 1.47
N ILE A 284 -7.74 -9.25 0.85
CA ILE A 284 -7.61 -7.79 0.63
C ILE A 284 -8.81 -7.31 -0.17
N THR A 285 -9.18 -8.01 -1.24
CA THR A 285 -10.33 -7.63 -2.07
C THR A 285 -11.60 -7.61 -1.24
N MET A 286 -11.89 -8.71 -0.53
CA MET A 286 -13.07 -8.78 0.36
C MET A 286 -13.08 -7.63 1.38
N LEU A 287 -11.98 -7.43 2.10
CA LEU A 287 -11.81 -6.35 3.08
C LEU A 287 -12.10 -4.98 2.47
N THR A 288 -11.54 -4.71 1.29
CA THR A 288 -11.67 -3.41 0.64
C THR A 288 -13.07 -3.12 0.13
N ILE A 289 -13.83 -4.14 -0.29
CA ILE A 289 -15.25 -3.96 -0.65
C ILE A 289 -16.05 -3.57 0.60
N PHE A 290 -15.85 -4.28 1.72
CA PHE A 290 -16.51 -3.93 2.98
C PHE A 290 -16.11 -2.55 3.52
N LEU A 291 -14.85 -2.13 3.34
CA LEU A 291 -14.41 -0.78 3.70
C LEU A 291 -14.96 0.30 2.76
N ALA A 292 -15.07 0.03 1.46
CA ALA A 292 -15.52 1.03 0.48
C ALA A 292 -17.04 1.24 0.49
N GLU A 293 -17.84 0.21 0.79
CA GLU A 293 -19.29 0.26 0.60
C GLU A 293 -20.05 0.68 1.87
N THR A 294 -20.64 1.88 1.87
CA THR A 294 -21.25 2.48 3.08
C THR A 294 -22.71 2.12 3.29
N ASN A 295 -23.41 1.52 2.32
CA ASN A 295 -24.84 1.32 2.36
C ASN A 295 -25.25 -0.16 2.27
N VAL A 296 -26.17 -0.54 3.14
CA VAL A 296 -26.68 -1.90 3.40
C VAL A 296 -27.50 -2.49 2.23
N SER A 297 -27.71 -1.75 1.14
CA SER A 297 -28.45 -2.20 -0.04
C SER A 297 -27.56 -2.95 -1.04
N LEU A 298 -26.85 -3.97 -0.54
CA LEU A 298 -25.88 -4.77 -1.30
C LEU A 298 -26.51 -5.65 -2.39
N THR A 299 -27.84 -5.69 -2.48
CA THR A 299 -28.58 -6.67 -3.30
C THR A 299 -28.96 -6.18 -4.71
N GLU A 300 -29.08 -4.87 -4.97
CA GLU A 300 -29.59 -4.40 -6.28
C GLU A 300 -28.50 -4.07 -7.32
N GLN A 301 -27.25 -3.82 -6.91
CA GLN A 301 -26.19 -3.38 -7.83
C GLN A 301 -24.87 -4.18 -7.72
N THR A 302 -24.85 -5.32 -7.02
CA THR A 302 -23.64 -6.11 -6.74
C THR A 302 -22.87 -6.49 -8.01
N GLY A 303 -23.59 -6.86 -9.07
CA GLY A 303 -22.99 -7.27 -10.34
C GLY A 303 -22.24 -6.15 -11.06
N HIS A 304 -22.70 -4.90 -10.91
CA HIS A 304 -22.02 -3.73 -11.48
C HIS A 304 -20.72 -3.46 -10.73
N LEU A 305 -20.78 -3.41 -9.40
CA LEU A 305 -19.64 -3.17 -8.53
C LEU A 305 -18.51 -4.17 -8.77
N ILE A 306 -18.86 -5.46 -8.92
CA ILE A 306 -17.90 -6.54 -9.20
C ILE A 306 -17.19 -6.30 -10.54
N LYS A 307 -17.94 -5.96 -11.60
CA LYS A 307 -17.37 -5.67 -12.92
C LYS A 307 -16.43 -4.47 -12.86
N THR A 308 -16.85 -3.38 -12.22
CA THR A 308 -16.01 -2.18 -12.05
C THR A 308 -14.71 -2.52 -11.35
N ARG A 309 -14.74 -3.27 -10.24
CA ARG A 309 -13.52 -3.62 -9.49
C ARG A 309 -12.59 -4.59 -10.19
N PHE A 310 -13.15 -5.52 -10.96
CA PHE A 310 -12.34 -6.39 -11.80
C PHE A 310 -11.60 -5.58 -12.86
N LEU A 311 -12.29 -4.67 -13.56
CA LEU A 311 -11.69 -3.79 -14.57
C LEU A 311 -10.64 -2.85 -13.98
N ASP A 312 -10.93 -2.20 -12.85
CA ASP A 312 -9.98 -1.33 -12.16
C ASP A 312 -8.69 -2.07 -11.81
N THR A 313 -8.82 -3.31 -11.31
CA THR A 313 -7.67 -4.14 -10.95
C THR A 313 -6.89 -4.58 -12.18
N LEU A 314 -7.59 -4.95 -13.27
CA LEU A 314 -6.97 -5.39 -14.51
C LEU A 314 -6.15 -4.27 -15.14
N ILE A 315 -6.73 -3.07 -15.28
CA ILE A 315 -6.08 -1.89 -15.85
C ILE A 315 -4.91 -1.47 -14.97
N GLY A 316 -5.13 -1.34 -13.66
CA GLY A 316 -4.06 -0.98 -12.72
C GLY A 316 -2.91 -1.98 -12.72
N SER A 317 -3.20 -3.29 -12.76
CA SER A 317 -2.18 -4.33 -12.81
C SER A 317 -1.41 -4.33 -14.12
N ALA A 318 -2.06 -4.04 -15.25
CA ALA A 318 -1.39 -3.91 -16.55
C ALA A 318 -0.43 -2.72 -16.57
N ILE A 319 -0.87 -1.54 -16.12
CA ILE A 319 -0.02 -0.34 -16.02
C ILE A 319 1.14 -0.58 -15.04
N GLY A 320 0.88 -1.22 -13.90
CA GLY A 320 1.90 -1.57 -12.92
C GLY A 320 2.92 -2.59 -13.46
N ALA A 321 2.50 -3.55 -14.29
CA ALA A 321 3.41 -4.50 -14.92
C ALA A 321 4.36 -3.80 -15.92
N ILE A 322 3.84 -2.86 -16.70
CA ILE A 322 4.64 -2.02 -17.61
C ILE A 322 5.63 -1.17 -16.80
N GLY A 323 5.15 -0.50 -15.75
CA GLY A 323 5.99 0.31 -14.86
C GLY A 323 7.10 -0.48 -14.18
N GLY A 324 6.79 -1.67 -13.64
CA GLY A 324 7.77 -2.55 -13.03
C GLY A 324 8.77 -3.13 -14.03
N TRP A 325 8.36 -3.35 -15.29
CA TRP A 325 9.29 -3.73 -16.35
C TRP A 325 10.27 -2.61 -16.71
N MET A 326 9.79 -1.36 -16.79
CA MET A 326 10.65 -0.19 -17.01
C MET A 326 11.68 -0.02 -15.87
N LEU A 327 11.24 -0.14 -14.61
CA LEU A 327 12.13 -0.06 -13.43
C LEU A 327 13.29 -1.06 -13.52
N TYR A 328 12.98 -2.32 -13.82
CA TYR A 328 13.99 -3.37 -13.90
C TYR A 328 14.96 -3.18 -15.07
N HIS A 329 14.46 -2.77 -16.23
CA HIS A 329 15.32 -2.53 -17.39
C HIS A 329 16.32 -1.41 -17.12
N GLU A 330 15.90 -0.36 -16.43
CA GLU A 330 16.79 0.73 -16.07
C GLU A 330 17.85 0.32 -15.05
N GLN A 331 17.46 -0.45 -14.02
CA GLN A 331 18.42 -1.02 -13.07
C GLN A 331 19.52 -1.79 -13.80
N ILE A 332 19.16 -2.68 -14.74
CA ILE A 332 20.13 -3.44 -15.54
C ILE A 332 21.04 -2.51 -16.33
N HIS A 333 20.47 -1.58 -17.10
CA HIS A 333 21.25 -0.68 -17.94
C HIS A 333 22.26 0.13 -17.11
N PHE A 334 21.87 0.56 -15.91
CA PHE A 334 22.76 1.24 -14.97
C PHE A 334 23.90 0.34 -14.49
N TYR A 335 23.61 -0.88 -14.03
CA TYR A 335 24.62 -1.81 -13.54
C TYR A 335 25.61 -2.19 -14.64
N THR A 336 25.13 -2.44 -15.87
CA THR A 336 25.96 -2.72 -17.05
C THR A 336 26.87 -1.54 -17.37
N LYS A 337 26.35 -0.31 -17.44
CA LYS A 337 27.15 0.90 -17.71
C LYS A 337 28.23 1.12 -16.64
N LYS A 338 27.92 0.84 -15.37
CA LYS A 338 28.87 0.92 -14.25
C LYS A 338 29.98 -0.12 -14.38
N GLN A 339 29.65 -1.36 -14.72
CA GLN A 339 30.64 -2.42 -14.96
C GLN A 339 31.54 -2.08 -16.15
N MET A 340 30.98 -1.64 -17.27
CA MET A 340 31.77 -1.21 -18.44
C MET A 340 32.75 -0.08 -18.11
N LYS A 341 32.33 0.92 -17.31
CA LYS A 341 33.23 1.98 -16.84
C LYS A 341 34.36 1.45 -15.96
N LYS A 342 34.07 0.52 -15.03
CA LYS A 342 35.09 -0.13 -14.19
C LYS A 342 36.08 -0.90 -15.06
N THR A 343 35.59 -1.73 -15.98
CA THR A 343 36.42 -2.49 -16.91
C THR A 343 37.29 -1.58 -17.77
N LYS A 344 36.75 -0.44 -18.26
CA LYS A 344 37.51 0.56 -19.02
C LYS A 344 38.62 1.22 -18.20
N VAL A 345 38.37 1.55 -16.93
CA VAL A 345 39.40 2.09 -16.01
C VAL A 345 40.49 1.06 -15.73
N ILE A 346 40.11 -0.19 -15.51
CA ILE A 346 41.04 -1.31 -15.29
C ILE A 346 41.90 -1.55 -16.53
N LEU A 347 41.30 -1.60 -17.73
CA LEU A 347 42.03 -1.72 -19.01
C LEU A 347 42.99 -0.55 -19.25
N ASN A 348 42.59 0.68 -18.93
CA ASN A 348 43.47 1.84 -19.06
C ASN A 348 44.63 1.83 -18.05
N ARG A 349 44.46 1.26 -16.86
CA ARG A 349 45.55 1.06 -15.88
C ARG A 349 46.49 -0.08 -16.26
N MET A 350 46.01 -1.07 -17.01
CA MET A 350 46.83 -2.19 -17.50
C MET A 350 47.61 -1.87 -18.78
N LYS A 351 47.37 -0.72 -19.43
CA LYS A 351 48.24 -0.27 -20.52
C LYS A 351 49.56 0.21 -19.91
N PRO A 352 50.70 -0.50 -20.09
CA PRO A 352 51.99 0.02 -19.69
C PRO A 352 52.24 1.35 -20.41
N GLY A 353 52.92 2.27 -19.74
CA GLY A 353 53.32 3.55 -20.32
C GLY A 353 53.89 3.31 -21.72
N LYS A 354 53.30 3.97 -22.72
CA LYS A 354 54.00 4.15 -23.99
C LYS A 354 55.15 5.09 -23.66
N GLU A 355 56.32 4.50 -23.44
CA GLU A 355 57.63 5.17 -23.49
C GLU A 355 57.81 5.91 -24.81
#